data_AF-A0A834L0A4-F1
#
_entry.id   AF-A0A834L0A4-F1
#
_cell.length_a   1.000
_cell.length_b   1.000
_cell.length_c   1.000
_cell.angle_alpha   90.00
_cell.angle_beta   90.00
_cell.angle_gamma   90.00
#
_symmetry.space_group_name_H-M   'P 1'
#
loop_
_entity.id
_entity.type
_entity.pdbx_description
1 polymer ?
#
loop_
_entity_poly.entity_id
_entity_poly.type
_entity_poly.pdbx_seq_one_letter_code
_entity_poly.pdbx_strand_id
1 'polypeptide(L)'
;DILHILSRKHRIILSLRTLKRILKKNRLFRRIHFDSLEETVGFIKEQLQGSGALHGYRWMHSKCKENDLHTRKEDDELDSTKETWNSHVIRPSSNEHVPHGRPDAMHLIPELYDTEDYLSQVSEEDLARCEDDCVHRSDIACDGDVFTLCTHIMAQNSLNVPVDAYTAIDLYLFLRGELIRMLNLDR
;
A
#
# COMPACT_ATOMS: atom_id res chain seq x y z
N ASP A 1 3.45 9.24 15.02
CA ASP A 1 2.49 8.49 15.87
C ASP A 1 1.08 9.11 15.74
N ILE A 2 0.00 8.33 15.60
CA ILE A 2 -1.37 8.84 15.31
C ILE A 2 -1.86 9.79 16.42
N LEU A 3 -1.53 9.49 17.68
CA LEU A 3 -1.86 10.37 18.81
C LEU A 3 -1.16 11.73 18.72
N HIS A 4 0.08 11.74 18.25
CA HIS A 4 0.87 12.96 18.11
C HIS A 4 0.29 13.87 17.03
N ILE A 5 -0.08 13.30 15.88
CA ILE A 5 -0.67 14.04 14.75
C ILE A 5 -2.03 14.63 15.14
N LEU A 6 -2.90 13.84 15.78
CA LEU A 6 -4.20 14.32 16.26
C LEU A 6 -4.05 15.46 17.27
N SER A 7 -3.05 15.38 18.14
CA SER A 7 -2.75 16.43 19.12
C SER A 7 -2.20 17.71 18.46
N ARG A 8 -1.17 17.61 17.62
CA ARG A 8 -0.49 18.79 17.06
C ARG A 8 -1.24 19.47 15.91
N LYS A 9 -1.77 18.69 14.95
CA LYS A 9 -2.43 19.25 13.75
C LYS A 9 -3.91 19.51 13.95
N HIS A 10 -4.59 18.66 14.74
CA HIS A 10 -6.05 18.75 14.90
C HIS A 10 -6.49 19.24 16.29
N ARG A 11 -5.56 19.48 17.23
CA ARG A 11 -5.85 19.84 18.64
C ARG A 11 -6.78 18.84 19.33
N ILE A 12 -6.78 17.59 18.87
CA ILE A 12 -7.58 16.49 19.41
C ILE A 12 -6.70 15.69 20.36
N ILE A 13 -6.93 15.84 21.66
CA ILE A 13 -6.21 15.11 22.70
C ILE A 13 -7.00 13.82 23.02
N LEU A 14 -6.41 12.67 22.72
CA LEU A 14 -7.00 11.36 22.97
C LEU A 14 -6.05 10.46 23.76
N SER A 15 -6.62 9.58 24.57
CA SER A 15 -5.86 8.46 25.14
C SER A 15 -5.67 7.36 24.09
N LEU A 16 -4.60 6.58 24.22
CA LEU A 16 -4.35 5.40 23.37
C LEU A 16 -5.54 4.42 23.39
N ARG A 17 -6.23 4.29 24.53
CA ARG A 17 -7.41 3.44 24.67
C ARG A 17 -8.57 3.93 23.80
N THR A 18 -8.82 5.24 23.83
CA THR A 18 -9.88 5.86 23.02
C THR A 18 -9.56 5.73 21.54
N LEU A 19 -8.30 5.97 21.16
CA LEU A 19 -7.85 5.80 19.78
C LEU A 19 -8.06 4.35 19.29
N LYS A 20 -7.60 3.35 20.06
CA LYS A 20 -7.79 1.93 19.72
C LYS A 20 -9.26 1.56 19.55
N ARG A 21 -10.15 2.11 20.40
CA ARG A 21 -11.59 1.89 20.30
C ARG A 21 -12.18 2.49 19.01
N ILE A 22 -11.78 3.71 18.66
CA ILE A 22 -12.24 4.40 17.44
C ILE A 22 -11.74 3.66 16.20
N LEU A 23 -10.46 3.26 16.17
CA LEU A 23 -9.89 2.49 15.08
C LEU A 23 -10.64 1.16 14.90
N LYS A 24 -10.90 0.43 15.98
CA LYS A 24 -11.69 -0.82 15.94
C LYS A 24 -13.12 -0.60 15.45
N LYS A 25 -13.80 0.45 15.92
CA LYS A 25 -15.16 0.81 15.47
C LYS A 25 -15.20 1.07 13.96
N ASN A 26 -14.18 1.74 13.43
CA ASN A 26 -14.07 2.08 12.01
C ASN A 26 -13.33 1.01 11.18
N ARG A 27 -13.03 -0.17 11.76
CA ARG A 27 -12.30 -1.27 11.11
C ARG A 27 -10.93 -0.85 10.54
N LEU A 28 -10.30 0.14 11.15
CA LEU A 28 -8.98 0.64 10.77
C LEU A 28 -7.91 -0.17 11.52
N PHE A 29 -7.47 -1.27 10.90
CA PHE A 29 -6.40 -2.13 11.43
C PHE A 29 -5.13 -1.99 10.59
N ARG A 30 -3.98 -2.26 11.23
CA ARG A 30 -2.71 -2.41 10.51
C ARG A 30 -2.83 -3.68 9.66
N ARG A 31 -2.74 -3.55 8.33
CA ARG A 31 -2.92 -4.66 7.39
C ARG A 31 -1.74 -5.62 7.50
N ILE A 32 -2.02 -6.90 7.75
CA ILE A 32 -1.02 -7.96 7.98
C ILE A 32 -1.20 -9.12 6.98
N HIS A 33 -2.42 -9.34 6.47
CA HIS A 33 -2.73 -10.34 5.46
C HIS A 33 -3.07 -9.65 4.13
N PHE A 34 -2.53 -10.21 3.06
CA PHE A 34 -2.77 -9.82 1.67
C PHE A 34 -3.28 -11.06 0.96
N ASP A 35 -4.32 -10.91 0.15
CA ASP A 35 -4.86 -12.02 -0.63
C ASP A 35 -3.97 -12.29 -1.85
N SER A 36 -4.10 -13.49 -2.39
CA SER A 36 -3.39 -13.90 -3.60
C SER A 36 -3.63 -12.89 -4.74
N LEU A 37 -2.54 -12.41 -5.35
CA LEU A 37 -2.56 -11.51 -6.50
C LEU A 37 -3.46 -12.05 -7.63
N GLU A 38 -3.41 -13.37 -7.84
CA GLU A 38 -4.17 -14.09 -8.86
C GLU A 38 -5.69 -14.00 -8.64
N GLU A 39 -6.12 -14.04 -7.37
CA GLU A 39 -7.54 -13.97 -7.00
C GLU A 39 -8.08 -12.54 -7.18
N THR A 40 -7.26 -11.53 -6.86
CA THR A 40 -7.67 -10.13 -7.07
C THR A 40 -7.70 -9.75 -8.54
N VAL A 41 -6.71 -10.17 -9.33
CA VAL A 41 -6.68 -9.92 -10.77
C VAL A 41 -7.83 -10.66 -11.47
N GLY A 42 -8.11 -11.91 -11.06
CA GLY A 42 -9.27 -12.67 -11.54
C GLY A 42 -10.59 -11.95 -11.30
N PHE A 43 -10.81 -11.46 -10.08
CA PHE A 43 -12.00 -10.69 -9.72
C PHE A 43 -12.15 -9.40 -10.56
N ILE A 44 -11.08 -8.63 -10.72
CA ILE A 44 -11.13 -7.38 -11.49
C ILE A 44 -11.45 -7.68 -12.96
N LYS A 45 -10.83 -8.72 -13.55
CA LYS A 45 -11.11 -9.14 -14.93
C LYS A 45 -12.55 -9.59 -15.11
N GLU A 46 -13.11 -10.33 -14.16
CA GLU A 46 -14.52 -10.76 -14.21
C GLU A 46 -15.48 -9.56 -14.14
N GLN A 47 -15.24 -8.62 -13.21
CA GLN A 47 -16.04 -7.41 -13.09
C GLN A 47 -15.92 -6.49 -14.32
N LEU A 48 -14.76 -6.50 -14.99
CA LEU A 48 -14.51 -5.81 -16.26
C LEU A 48 -15.28 -6.39 -17.46
N GLN A 49 -15.65 -7.68 -17.43
CA GLN A 49 -16.48 -8.29 -18.47
C GLN A 49 -17.97 -7.95 -18.30
N GLY A 50 -18.36 -7.34 -17.16
CA GLY A 50 -19.74 -7.03 -16.82
C GLY A 50 -20.02 -5.53 -16.68
N SER A 51 -20.97 -5.19 -15.80
CA SER A 51 -21.35 -3.80 -15.49
C SER A 51 -20.24 -3.02 -14.75
N GLY A 52 -19.22 -3.70 -14.23
CA GLY A 52 -18.08 -3.08 -13.57
C GLY A 52 -17.29 -2.16 -14.51
N ALA A 53 -17.18 -2.49 -15.80
CA ALA A 53 -16.53 -1.66 -16.81
C ALA A 53 -17.25 -0.31 -17.07
N LEU A 54 -18.49 -0.14 -16.63
CA LEU A 54 -19.21 1.14 -16.74
C LEU A 54 -18.95 2.08 -15.55
N HIS A 55 -18.21 1.63 -14.55
CA HIS A 55 -17.91 2.38 -13.34
C HIS A 55 -16.43 2.79 -13.32
N GLY A 56 -16.01 3.64 -12.38
CA GLY A 56 -14.62 4.09 -12.25
C GLY A 56 -13.79 3.22 -11.28
N TYR A 57 -12.47 3.46 -11.22
CA TYR A 57 -11.54 2.69 -10.37
C TYR A 57 -11.96 2.69 -8.89
N ARG A 58 -12.58 3.79 -8.41
CA ARG A 58 -13.09 3.93 -7.04
C ARG A 58 -14.18 2.90 -6.71
N TRP A 59 -15.06 2.62 -7.67
CA TRP A 59 -16.10 1.60 -7.51
C TRP A 59 -15.46 0.21 -7.42
N MET A 60 -14.50 -0.09 -8.31
CA MET A 60 -13.77 -1.36 -8.30
C MET A 60 -13.03 -1.56 -6.97
N HIS A 61 -12.33 -0.54 -6.49
CA HIS A 61 -11.61 -0.60 -5.22
C HIS A 61 -12.55 -0.76 -4.01
N SER A 62 -13.72 -0.12 -4.03
CA SER A 62 -14.77 -0.39 -3.02
C SER A 62 -15.28 -1.82 -3.12
N LYS A 63 -15.45 -2.35 -4.33
CA LYS A 63 -15.89 -3.74 -4.56
C LYS A 63 -14.86 -4.78 -4.11
N CYS A 64 -13.57 -4.53 -4.34
CA CYS A 64 -12.48 -5.34 -3.79
C CYS A 64 -12.55 -5.36 -2.26
N LYS A 65 -12.73 -4.19 -1.61
CA LYS A 65 -12.87 -4.10 -0.15
C LYS A 65 -14.12 -4.79 0.40
N GLU A 66 -15.24 -4.73 -0.33
CA GLU A 66 -16.48 -5.42 0.04
C GLU A 66 -16.35 -6.94 -0.04
N ASN A 67 -15.50 -7.45 -0.93
CA ASN A 67 -15.20 -8.87 -1.09
C ASN A 67 -13.91 -9.28 -0.35
N ASP A 68 -13.47 -8.49 0.62
CA ASP A 68 -12.27 -8.73 1.42
C ASP A 68 -10.97 -8.94 0.62
N LEU A 69 -10.87 -8.44 -0.61
CA LEU A 69 -9.67 -8.50 -1.44
C LEU A 69 -8.68 -7.37 -1.06
N HIS A 70 -7.54 -7.75 -0.50
CA HIS A 70 -6.50 -6.85 0.00
C HIS A 70 -5.25 -6.87 -0.88
N THR A 71 -5.21 -5.98 -1.88
CA THR A 71 -4.04 -5.80 -2.74
C THR A 71 -2.93 -4.98 -2.09
N ARG A 72 -1.68 -5.39 -2.33
CA ARG A 72 -0.51 -4.59 -2.02
C ARG A 72 -0.34 -3.55 -3.14
N LYS A 73 0.04 -2.33 -2.77
CA LYS A 73 0.12 -1.18 -3.68
C LYS A 73 1.32 -1.21 -4.64
N GLU A 74 2.18 -2.23 -4.54
CA GLU A 74 3.51 -2.31 -5.15
C GLU A 74 3.61 -3.44 -6.20
N ASP A 75 2.48 -3.96 -6.69
CA ASP A 75 2.47 -5.11 -7.59
C ASP A 75 2.30 -4.66 -9.06
N ASP A 76 3.28 -4.96 -9.92
CA ASP A 76 3.34 -4.56 -11.35
C ASP A 76 2.08 -4.96 -12.15
N GLU A 77 1.44 -6.08 -11.83
CA GLU A 77 0.18 -6.50 -12.46
C GLU A 77 -0.99 -5.55 -12.12
N LEU A 78 -0.98 -4.96 -10.93
CA LEU A 78 -1.99 -4.01 -10.51
C LEU A 78 -1.82 -2.68 -11.25
N ASP A 79 -0.58 -2.28 -11.50
CA ASP A 79 -0.28 -1.08 -12.31
C ASP A 79 -0.65 -1.29 -13.78
N SER A 80 -0.36 -2.44 -14.37
CA SER A 80 -0.83 -2.78 -15.72
C SER A 80 -2.37 -2.82 -15.82
N THR A 81 -3.03 -3.38 -14.81
CA THR A 81 -4.51 -3.42 -14.73
C THR A 81 -5.09 -2.01 -14.59
N LYS A 82 -4.46 -1.15 -13.79
CA LYS A 82 -4.81 0.26 -13.64
C LYS A 82 -4.63 1.04 -14.94
N GLU A 83 -3.55 0.83 -15.69
CA GLU A 83 -3.34 1.48 -16.99
C GLU A 83 -4.39 1.07 -18.02
N THR A 84 -4.70 -0.24 -18.08
CA THR A 84 -5.76 -0.75 -18.95
C THR A 84 -7.12 -0.14 -18.59
N TRP A 85 -7.38 0.02 -17.29
CA TRP A 85 -8.59 0.68 -16.80
C TRP A 85 -8.60 2.18 -17.10
N ASN A 86 -7.50 2.89 -16.91
CA ASN A 86 -7.49 4.35 -17.09
C ASN A 86 -7.61 4.74 -18.57
N SER A 87 -7.12 3.88 -19.46
CA SER A 87 -7.11 4.13 -20.92
C SER A 87 -8.39 3.68 -21.66
N HIS A 88 -9.22 2.81 -21.08
CA HIS A 88 -10.44 2.35 -21.74
C HIS A 88 -11.48 3.47 -21.90
N VAL A 89 -12.35 3.33 -22.90
CA VAL A 89 -13.40 4.32 -23.20
C VAL A 89 -14.72 3.85 -22.61
N ILE A 90 -15.25 4.60 -21.65
CA ILE A 90 -16.62 4.42 -21.16
C ILE A 90 -17.58 4.99 -22.21
N ARG A 91 -18.46 4.13 -22.73
CA ARG A 91 -19.42 4.51 -23.77
C ARG A 91 -20.51 5.43 -23.19
N PRO A 92 -20.97 6.43 -23.95
CA PRO A 92 -22.12 7.24 -23.56
C PRO A 92 -23.34 6.34 -23.33
N SER A 93 -24.00 6.51 -22.20
CA SER A 93 -25.26 5.82 -21.88
C SER A 93 -26.43 6.79 -22.00
N SER A 94 -27.65 6.28 -22.06
CA SER A 94 -28.85 7.14 -22.03
C SER A 94 -29.03 7.89 -20.71
N ASN A 95 -28.31 7.51 -19.64
CA ASN A 95 -28.38 8.18 -18.36
C ASN A 95 -27.28 9.25 -18.29
N GLU A 96 -27.71 10.51 -18.17
CA GLU A 96 -26.85 11.70 -18.11
C GLU A 96 -25.89 11.69 -16.90
N HIS A 97 -26.24 10.97 -15.82
CA HIS A 97 -25.40 10.87 -14.63
C HIS A 97 -24.25 9.86 -14.78
N VAL A 98 -24.20 9.12 -15.89
CA VAL A 98 -23.14 8.12 -16.14
C VAL A 98 -21.99 8.81 -16.87
N PRO A 99 -20.78 8.80 -16.28
CA PRO A 99 -19.61 9.38 -16.91
C PRO A 99 -19.33 8.68 -18.25
N HIS A 100 -18.88 9.43 -19.25
CA HIS A 100 -18.50 8.91 -20.55
C HIS A 100 -17.16 9.51 -20.97
N GLY A 101 -16.38 8.76 -21.74
CA GLY A 101 -15.01 9.13 -22.08
C GLY A 101 -13.97 8.24 -21.37
N ARG A 102 -12.71 8.68 -21.41
CA ARG A 102 -11.60 7.93 -20.80
C ARG A 102 -11.42 8.36 -19.35
N PRO A 103 -11.40 7.43 -18.36
CA PRO A 103 -11.22 7.78 -16.96
C PRO A 103 -10.00 8.68 -16.68
N ASP A 104 -8.89 8.45 -17.38
CA ASP A 104 -7.68 9.26 -17.22
C ASP A 104 -7.88 10.70 -17.72
N ALA A 105 -8.53 10.86 -18.88
CA ALA A 105 -8.83 12.17 -19.46
C ALA A 105 -9.83 12.96 -18.60
N MET A 106 -10.84 12.27 -18.06
CA MET A 106 -11.83 12.85 -17.16
C MET A 106 -11.23 13.34 -15.83
N HIS A 107 -10.20 12.66 -15.34
CA HIS A 107 -9.50 13.06 -14.12
C HIS A 107 -8.49 14.18 -14.37
N LEU A 108 -7.80 14.16 -15.51
CA LEU A 108 -6.74 15.12 -15.80
C LEU A 108 -7.27 16.46 -16.31
N ILE A 109 -8.40 16.44 -17.02
CA ILE A 109 -9.00 17.62 -17.66
C ILE A 109 -10.52 17.60 -17.41
N PRO A 110 -10.95 17.79 -16.15
CA PRO A 110 -12.37 17.78 -15.82
C PRO A 110 -13.16 18.88 -16.56
N GLU A 111 -12.51 19.97 -16.96
CA GLU A 111 -13.14 21.07 -17.70
C GLU A 111 -13.67 20.64 -19.09
N LEU A 112 -13.11 19.58 -19.69
CA LEU A 112 -13.58 19.04 -20.98
C LEU A 112 -14.89 18.26 -20.84
N TYR A 113 -15.25 17.90 -19.61
CA TYR A 113 -16.41 17.06 -19.28
C TYR A 113 -17.44 17.81 -18.44
N ASP A 114 -17.34 19.15 -18.37
CA ASP A 114 -18.16 20.01 -17.52
C ASP A 114 -18.15 19.58 -16.04
N THR A 115 -17.02 19.04 -15.57
CA THR A 115 -16.80 18.64 -14.17
C THR A 115 -15.74 19.51 -13.49
N GLU A 116 -15.64 19.40 -12.16
CA GLU A 116 -14.69 20.17 -11.34
C GLU A 116 -13.56 19.29 -10.80
N ASP A 117 -12.38 19.89 -10.64
CA ASP A 117 -11.28 19.30 -9.89
C ASP A 117 -11.53 19.45 -8.38
N TYR A 118 -11.53 18.33 -7.66
CA TYR A 118 -11.66 18.27 -6.20
C TYR A 118 -10.33 17.96 -5.50
N LEU A 119 -9.20 18.05 -6.20
CA LEU A 119 -7.89 17.85 -5.61
C LEU A 119 -7.60 18.96 -4.59
N SER A 120 -7.37 18.56 -3.34
CA SER A 120 -6.86 19.46 -2.30
C SER A 120 -5.38 19.66 -2.52
N GLN A 121 -4.96 20.86 -2.91
CA GLN A 121 -3.54 21.19 -2.98
C GLN A 121 -2.93 21.14 -1.57
N VAL A 122 -1.93 20.27 -1.40
CA VAL A 122 -1.14 20.19 -0.18
C VAL A 122 0.11 21.02 -0.41
N SER A 123 0.36 22.01 0.46
CA SER A 123 1.56 22.84 0.36
C SER A 123 2.82 22.00 0.61
N GLU A 124 3.94 22.36 -0.02
CA GLU A 124 5.24 21.72 0.25
C GLU A 124 5.63 21.87 1.73
N GLU A 125 5.25 22.97 2.38
CA GLU A 125 5.48 23.18 3.81
C GLU A 125 4.69 22.18 4.67
N ASP A 126 3.47 21.84 4.27
CA ASP A 126 2.64 20.83 4.94
C ASP A 126 3.19 19.41 4.77
N LEU A 127 3.77 19.13 3.59
CA LEU A 127 4.47 17.88 3.28
C LEU A 127 5.76 17.75 4.09
N ALA A 128 6.62 18.77 4.09
CA ALA A 128 7.87 18.79 4.86
C ALA A 128 7.61 18.62 6.37
N ARG A 129 6.56 19.27 6.91
CA ARG A 129 6.14 19.08 8.31
C ARG A 129 5.73 17.65 8.64
N CYS A 130 5.28 16.87 7.66
CA CYS A 130 4.90 15.46 7.85
C CYS A 130 6.06 14.50 7.58
N GLU A 131 7.09 14.92 6.84
CA GLU A 131 8.20 14.07 6.43
C GLU A 131 8.97 13.51 7.63
N ASP A 132 9.23 14.35 8.63
CA ASP A 132 9.87 13.95 9.89
C ASP A 132 9.05 12.94 10.72
N ASP A 133 7.72 12.93 10.54
CA ASP A 133 6.80 12.00 11.21
C ASP A 133 6.61 10.68 10.44
N CYS A 134 7.11 10.60 9.19
CA CYS A 134 6.98 9.44 8.32
C CYS A 134 8.05 8.38 8.64
N VAL A 135 7.61 7.14 8.87
CA VAL A 135 8.50 5.98 8.89
C VAL A 135 8.61 5.47 7.46
N HIS A 136 9.69 5.87 6.78
CA HIS A 136 10.02 5.33 5.47
C HIS A 136 10.41 3.86 5.65
N ARG A 137 9.90 2.99 4.78
CA ARG A 137 10.43 1.62 4.69
C ARG A 137 11.86 1.75 4.18
N SER A 138 12.84 1.50 5.03
CA SER A 138 14.21 1.32 4.58
C SER A 138 14.29 0.06 3.72
N ASP A 139 15.19 0.07 2.73
CA ASP A 139 15.57 -1.13 1.97
C ASP A 139 16.20 -2.22 2.87
N ILE A 140 16.53 -1.83 4.10
CA ILE A 140 17.09 -2.68 5.13
C ILE A 140 15.98 -3.09 6.08
N ALA A 141 15.81 -4.41 6.27
CA ALA A 141 14.76 -4.99 7.11
C ALA A 141 15.04 -4.91 8.63
N CYS A 142 16.23 -4.45 9.02
CA CYS A 142 16.71 -4.40 10.39
C CYS A 142 17.53 -3.12 10.65
N ASP A 143 18.10 -3.03 11.86
CA ASP A 143 19.04 -1.96 12.19
C ASP A 143 20.27 -1.98 11.27
N GLY A 144 20.84 -0.81 10.97
CA GLY A 144 21.95 -0.66 10.04
C GLY A 144 23.22 -1.42 10.47
N ASP A 145 23.50 -1.50 11.76
CA ASP A 145 24.65 -2.24 12.28
C ASP A 145 24.42 -3.75 12.17
N VAL A 146 23.19 -4.19 12.45
CA VAL A 146 22.78 -5.61 12.31
C VAL A 146 22.85 -6.03 10.84
N PHE A 147 22.41 -5.19 9.92
CA PHE A 147 22.50 -5.46 8.48
C PHE A 147 23.95 -5.54 8.00
N THR A 148 24.80 -4.60 8.44
CA THR A 148 26.23 -4.61 8.12
C THR A 148 26.89 -5.89 8.64
N LEU A 149 26.55 -6.32 9.86
CA LEU A 149 27.06 -7.56 10.43
C LEU A 149 26.59 -8.80 9.65
N CYS A 150 25.29 -8.87 9.31
CA CYS A 150 24.74 -9.95 8.49
C CYS A 150 25.42 -10.04 7.12
N THR A 151 25.63 -8.92 6.43
CA THR A 151 26.29 -8.90 5.12
C THR A 151 27.75 -9.36 5.19
N HIS A 152 28.48 -9.02 6.26
CA HIS A 152 29.83 -9.53 6.49
C HIS A 152 29.84 -11.04 6.77
N ILE A 153 28.92 -11.54 7.60
CA ILE A 153 28.80 -12.98 7.90
C ILE A 153 28.46 -13.75 6.61
N MET A 154 27.59 -13.21 5.76
CA MET A 154 27.28 -13.80 4.47
C MET A 154 28.51 -13.86 3.56
N ALA A 155 29.28 -12.77 3.45
CA ALA A 155 30.49 -12.73 2.64
C ALA A 155 31.56 -13.70 3.15
N GLN A 156 31.73 -13.83 4.47
CA GLN A 156 32.70 -14.76 5.08
C GLN A 156 32.33 -16.23 4.85
N ASN A 157 31.04 -16.56 4.82
CA ASN A 157 30.54 -17.92 4.65
C ASN A 157 30.13 -18.25 3.21
N SER A 158 30.43 -17.38 2.24
CA SER A 158 30.00 -17.51 0.83
C SER A 158 28.49 -17.75 0.67
N LEU A 159 27.67 -17.10 1.50
CA LEU A 159 26.22 -17.22 1.45
C LEU A 159 25.63 -16.22 0.45
N ASN A 160 24.71 -16.71 -0.37
CA ASN A 160 24.04 -15.91 -1.40
C ASN A 160 22.75 -15.26 -0.87
N VAL A 161 22.33 -14.20 -1.54
CA VAL A 161 21.01 -13.59 -1.31
C VAL A 161 19.92 -14.61 -1.66
N PRO A 162 18.94 -14.84 -0.79
CA PRO A 162 17.93 -15.86 -0.99
C PRO A 162 16.97 -15.44 -2.10
N VAL A 163 16.57 -16.41 -2.92
CA VAL A 163 15.71 -16.19 -4.12
C VAL A 163 14.26 -16.58 -3.83
N ASP A 164 14.02 -17.32 -2.75
CA ASP A 164 12.71 -17.81 -2.34
C ASP A 164 12.54 -17.77 -0.82
N ALA A 165 11.30 -17.95 -0.35
CA ALA A 165 10.96 -17.83 1.06
C ALA A 165 11.64 -18.91 1.94
N TYR A 166 11.89 -20.11 1.42
CA TYR A 166 12.52 -21.18 2.19
C TYR A 166 14.01 -20.91 2.37
N THR A 167 14.72 -20.55 1.29
CA THR A 167 16.13 -20.15 1.38
C THR A 167 16.33 -18.91 2.24
N ALA A 168 15.36 -17.99 2.27
CA ALA A 168 15.38 -16.83 3.15
C ALA A 168 15.27 -17.21 4.64
N ILE A 169 14.42 -18.19 4.97
CA ILE A 169 14.29 -18.70 6.34
C ILE A 169 15.58 -19.40 6.76
N ASP A 170 16.15 -20.24 5.91
CA ASP A 170 17.40 -20.96 6.20
C ASP A 170 18.56 -19.98 6.44
N LEU A 171 18.69 -18.95 5.59
CA LEU A 171 19.67 -17.90 5.77
C LEU A 171 19.44 -17.14 7.08
N TYR A 172 18.19 -16.80 7.42
CA TYR A 172 17.87 -16.12 8.68
C TYR A 172 18.25 -16.97 9.89
N LEU A 173 17.95 -18.28 9.89
CA LEU A 173 18.31 -19.18 10.99
C LEU A 173 19.83 -19.27 11.17
N PHE A 174 20.57 -19.35 10.06
CA PHE A 174 22.03 -19.36 10.08
C PHE A 174 22.59 -18.04 10.65
N LEU A 175 22.17 -16.90 10.08
CA LEU A 175 22.64 -15.57 10.51
C LEU A 175 22.29 -15.32 11.98
N ARG A 176 21.09 -15.70 12.41
CA ARG A 176 20.68 -15.58 13.81
C ARG A 176 21.58 -16.40 14.75
N GLY A 177 21.95 -17.62 14.37
CA GLY A 177 22.86 -18.46 15.14
C GLY A 177 24.23 -17.81 15.32
N GLU A 178 24.82 -17.32 14.23
CA GLU A 178 26.11 -16.62 14.28
C GLU A 178 26.04 -15.30 15.04
N LEU A 179 24.95 -14.53 14.91
CA LEU A 179 24.76 -13.31 15.69
C LEU A 179 24.68 -13.57 17.20
N ILE A 180 23.94 -14.59 17.62
CA ILE A 180 23.86 -14.98 19.05
C ILE A 180 25.24 -15.36 19.57
N ARG A 181 26.01 -16.10 18.76
CA ARG A 181 27.37 -16.52 19.09
C ARG A 181 28.34 -15.35 19.18
N MET A 182 28.32 -14.42 18.22
CA MET A 182 29.23 -13.27 18.17
C MET A 182 28.93 -12.25 19.28
N LEU A 183 27.65 -12.06 19.62
CA LEU A 183 27.23 -11.10 20.64
C LEU A 183 27.21 -11.69 22.06
N ASN A 184 27.55 -12.97 22.24
CA ASN A 184 27.52 -13.68 23.52
C ASN A 184 26.21 -13.45 24.30
N LEU A 185 25.07 -13.49 23.61
CA LEU A 185 23.74 -13.25 24.20
C LEU A 185 23.26 -14.43 25.07
N ASP A 186 24.09 -15.45 25.28
CA ASP A 186 23.87 -16.58 26.17
C ASP A 186 24.22 -16.29 27.66
N ARG A 187 24.31 -15.01 28.06
CA ARG A 187 24.46 -14.58 29.47
C ARG A 187 23.33 -13.69 29.94
#